data_AF-A0A9D1EY96-F1
#
_entry.id   AF-A0A9D1EY96-F1
#
_cell.length_a   1.000
_cell.length_b   1.000
_cell.length_c   1.000
_cell.angle_alpha   90.00
_cell.angle_beta   90.00
_cell.angle_gamma   90.00
#
_symmetry.space_group_name_H-M   'P 1'
#
loop_
_entity.id
_entity.type
_entity.pdbx_description
1 polymer ?
#
loop_
_entity_poly.entity_id
_entity_poly.type
_entity_poly.pdbx_seq_one_letter_code
_entity_poly.pdbx_strand_id
1 'polypeptide(L)' 'MDNKEFLKKVGLKLKVIRSLRGISQDDIVNRLDIDKSYYSKVERGLTNPTLLYMKNLSDFLEVKLEDLLNLNINI' A
#
# COMPACT_ATOMS: atom_id res chain seq x y z
N MET A 1 3.57 -7.76 -18.05
CA MET A 1 2.67 -7.06 -17.12
C MET A 1 2.65 -5.61 -17.52
N ASP A 2 1.46 -5.05 -17.75
CA ASP A 2 1.30 -3.63 -18.02
C ASP A 2 1.31 -2.81 -16.70
N ASN A 3 1.34 -1.49 -16.81
CA ASN A 3 1.37 -0.59 -15.65
C ASN A 3 0.14 -0.78 -14.74
N LYS A 4 -1.03 -1.09 -15.30
CA LYS A 4 -2.28 -1.26 -14.54
C LYS A 4 -2.26 -2.55 -13.73
N GLU A 5 -1.76 -3.63 -14.31
CA GLU A 5 -1.58 -4.90 -13.64
C GLU A 5 -0.50 -4.79 -12.55
N PHE A 6 0.59 -4.04 -12.79
CA PHE A 6 1.60 -3.75 -11.77
C PHE A 6 1.00 -3.03 -10.55
N LEU A 7 0.28 -1.93 -10.78
CA LEU A 7 -0.36 -1.17 -9.70
C LEU A 7 -1.38 -2.00 -8.91
N LYS A 8 -2.14 -2.87 -9.59
CA LYS A 8 -3.06 -3.80 -8.91
C LYS A 8 -2.34 -4.78 -8.00
N LYS A 9 -1.21 -5.36 -8.43
CA LYS A 9 -0.44 -6.30 -7.61
C LYS A 9 0.17 -5.61 -6.39
N VAL A 10 0.75 -4.43 -6.56
CA VAL A 10 1.28 -3.61 -5.45
C VAL A 10 0.16 -3.23 -4.47
N GLY A 11 -0.97 -2.74 -4.98
CA GLY A 11 -2.14 -2.38 -4.16
C GLY A 11 -2.70 -3.57 -3.36
N LEU A 12 -2.78 -4.75 -3.98
CA LEU A 12 -3.20 -5.97 -3.29
C LEU A 12 -2.20 -6.37 -2.20
N LYS A 13 -0.89 -6.25 -2.45
CA LYS A 13 0.13 -6.55 -1.45
C LYS A 13 0.02 -5.63 -0.23
N LEU A 14 -0.17 -4.33 -0.45
CA LEU A 14 -0.44 -3.36 0.62
C LEU A 14 -1.63 -3.77 1.47
N LYS A 15 -2.74 -4.15 0.82
CA LYS A 15 -3.95 -4.62 1.50
C LYS A 15 -3.68 -5.87 2.35
N VAL A 16 -2.92 -6.82 1.83
CA VAL A 16 -2.57 -8.06 2.54
C VAL A 16 -1.72 -7.74 3.78
N ILE A 17 -0.62 -7.00 3.62
CA ILE A 17 0.25 -6.61 4.75
C ILE A 17 -0.54 -5.86 5.81
N ARG A 18 -1.35 -4.87 5.40
CA ARG A 18 -2.20 -4.11 6.31
C ARG A 18 -3.16 -5.02 7.08
N SER A 19 -3.84 -5.93 6.39
CA SER A 19 -4.84 -6.82 6.99
C SER A 19 -4.20 -7.84 7.94
N LEU A 20 -3.03 -8.38 7.60
CA LEU A 20 -2.26 -9.29 8.46
C LEU A 20 -1.80 -8.63 9.77
N ARG A 21 -1.58 -7.31 9.73
CA ARG A 21 -1.23 -6.52 10.93
C ARG A 21 -2.45 -6.02 11.71
N GLY A 22 -3.67 -6.36 11.30
CA GLY A 22 -4.89 -5.90 11.96
C GLY A 22 -5.16 -4.40 11.82
N ILE A 23 -4.50 -3.73 10.87
CA ILE A 23 -4.60 -2.29 10.65
C ILE A 23 -5.81 -2.03 9.73
N SER A 24 -6.65 -1.06 10.03
CA SER A 24 -7.76 -0.62 9.16
C SER A 24 -7.29 0.41 8.13
N GLN A 25 -8.10 0.65 7.10
CA GLN A 25 -7.81 1.77 6.19
C GLN A 25 -7.85 3.12 6.93
N ASP A 26 -8.74 3.25 7.92
CA ASP A 26 -8.88 4.46 8.73
C ASP A 26 -7.64 4.73 9.59
N ASP A 27 -6.98 3.70 10.09
CA ASP A 27 -5.73 3.85 10.84
C ASP A 27 -4.62 4.46 9.98
N ILE A 28 -4.51 4.04 8.71
CA ILE A 28 -3.54 4.60 7.75
C ILE A 28 -3.87 6.07 7.49
N VAL A 29 -5.13 6.36 7.20
CA VAL A 29 -5.65 7.68 6.81
C VAL A 29 -5.44 8.67 7.94
N ASN A 30 -5.77 8.28 9.18
CA ASN A 30 -5.57 9.09 10.38
C ASN A 30 -4.08 9.32 10.68
N ARG A 31 -3.23 8.32 10.43
CA ARG A 31 -1.79 8.45 10.71
C ARG A 31 -1.06 9.30 9.68
N LEU A 32 -1.40 9.14 8.40
CA LEU A 32 -0.69 9.79 7.29
C LEU A 32 -1.30 11.14 6.89
N ASP A 33 -2.43 11.53 7.50
CA ASP A 33 -3.20 12.74 7.17
C ASP A 33 -3.52 12.81 5.67
N ILE A 34 -4.10 11.71 5.16
CA ILE A 34 -4.45 11.55 3.75
C ILE A 34 -5.93 11.28 3.57
N ASP A 35 -6.45 11.52 2.37
CA ASP A 35 -7.85 11.21 2.05
C ASP A 35 -8.10 9.69 1.99
N LYS A 36 -9.18 9.21 2.63
CA LYS A 36 -9.56 7.79 2.65
C LYS A 36 -9.82 7.23 1.24
N SER A 37 -10.38 8.03 0.34
CA SER A 37 -10.58 7.64 -1.05
C SER A 37 -9.24 7.47 -1.78
N TYR A 38 -8.21 8.24 -1.42
CA TYR A 38 -6.86 8.10 -1.96
C TYR A 38 -6.26 6.75 -1.54
N TYR A 39 -6.25 6.42 -0.25
CA TYR A 39 -5.75 5.13 0.22
C TYR A 39 -6.51 3.94 -0.42
N SER A 40 -7.84 4.05 -0.51
CA SER A 40 -8.68 3.05 -1.19
C SER A 40 -8.34 2.89 -2.68
N LYS A 41 -7.98 3.96 -3.39
CA LYS A 41 -7.53 3.90 -4.78
C LYS A 41 -6.17 3.22 -4.89
N VAL A 42 -5.26 3.46 -3.95
CA VAL A 42 -3.94 2.81 -3.91
C VAL A 42 -4.09 1.29 -3.77
N GLU A 43 -4.85 0.80 -2.78
CA GLU A 43 -5.05 -0.65 -2.59
C GLU A 43 -5.71 -1.34 -3.79
N ARG A 44 -6.50 -0.61 -4.59
CA ARG A 44 -7.16 -1.13 -5.79
C ARG A 44 -6.33 -0.96 -7.07
N GLY A 45 -5.14 -0.36 -6.99
CA GLY A 45 -4.31 -0.06 -8.15
C GLY A 45 -4.92 0.96 -9.12
N LEU A 46 -5.75 1.89 -8.61
CA LEU A 46 -6.44 2.92 -9.39
C LEU A 46 -5.70 4.27 -9.41
N THR A 47 -4.58 4.38 -8.69
CA THR A 47 -3.71 5.54 -8.69
C THR A 47 -2.26 5.11 -8.56
N ASN A 48 -1.34 5.94 -9.05
CA ASN A 48 0.09 5.73 -8.90
C ASN A 48 0.59 6.55 -7.70
N PRO A 49 0.83 5.92 -6.53
CA PRO A 49 1.35 6.64 -5.37
C PRO A 49 2.77 7.16 -5.62
N THR A 50 3.11 8.28 -4.99
CA THR A 50 4.48 8.80 -5.05
C THR A 50 5.43 7.92 -4.23
N LEU A 51 6.73 7.99 -4.53
CA LEU A 51 7.74 7.24 -3.78
C LEU A 51 7.77 7.63 -2.29
N LEU A 52 7.60 8.92 -1.97
CA LEU A 52 7.55 9.40 -0.58
C LEU A 52 6.33 8.87 0.16
N TYR A 53 5.19 8.77 -0.51
CA TYR A 53 3.99 8.14 0.07
C TYR A 53 4.23 6.66 0.38
N MET A 54 4.85 5.92 -0.54
CA MET A 54 5.21 4.52 -0.32
C MET A 54 6.19 4.34 0.84
N LYS A 55 7.17 5.25 0.99
CA LYS A 55 8.07 5.27 2.17
C LYS A 55 7.29 5.49 3.46
N ASN A 56 6.37 6.47 3.51
CA ASN A 56 5.59 6.73 4.71
C ASN A 56 4.70 5.52 5.08
N LEU A 57 4.15 4.84 4.07
CA LEU A 57 3.42 3.58 4.28
C LEU A 57 4.32 2.47 4.81
N SER A 58 5.54 2.29 4.27
CA SER A 58 6.46 1.27 4.76
C SER A 58 6.86 1.52 6.21
N ASP A 59 7.11 2.79 6.55
CA ASP A 59 7.45 3.21 7.92
C ASP A 59 6.28 2.90 8.89
N PHE A 60 5.05 3.22 8.49
CA PHE A 60 3.85 2.95 9.31
C PHE A 60 3.52 1.46 9.43
N LEU A 61 3.67 0.71 8.34
CA LEU A 61 3.46 -0.73 8.31
C LEU A 61 4.67 -1.50 8.88
N GLU A 62 5.72 -0.82 9.32
CA GLU A 62 6.96 -1.41 9.85
C GLU A 62 7.53 -2.53 8.95
N VAL A 63 7.59 -2.26 7.66
CA VAL A 63 8.19 -3.14 6.65
C VAL A 63 9.22 -2.36 5.84
N LYS A 64 10.08 -3.04 5.11
CA LYS A 64 10.97 -2.33 4.19
C LYS A 64 10.18 -1.86 2.98
N LEU A 65 10.60 -0.74 2.38
CA LEU A 65 9.99 -0.23 1.14
C LEU A 65 10.06 -1.27 0.01
N GLU A 66 11.15 -2.04 -0.07
CA GLU A 66 11.32 -3.15 -1.03
C GLU A 66 10.25 -4.24 -0.86
N ASP A 67 9.78 -4.47 0.36
CA ASP A 67 8.73 -5.46 0.63
C ASP A 67 7.40 -5.01 0.02
N LEU A 68 7.14 -3.70 -0.10
CA LEU A 68 5.91 -3.20 -0.75
C LEU A 68 5.95 -3.36 -2.27
N LEU A 69 7.14 -3.32 -2.87
CA LEU A 69 7.36 -3.32 -4.32
C LEU A 69 7.65 -4.71 -4.88
N ASN A 70 8.15 -5.63 -4.05
CA ASN A 70 8.41 -7.00 -4.46
C ASN A 70 7.08 -7.73 -4.74
N LEU A 71 6.88 -8.21 -5.96
CA LEU A 71 5.63 -8.86 -6.36
C LEU A 71 5.54 -10.32 -5.91
N ASN A 72 6.63 -10.86 -5.36
CA ASN A 72 6.63 -12.17 -4.74
C ASN A 72 6.00 -12.05 -3.35
N ILE A 73 4.93 -12.82 -3.12
CA ILE A 73 4.32 -12.97 -1.80
C ILE A 73 5.01 -14.16 -1.14
N ASN A 74 6.07 -13.90 -0.39
CA ASN A 74 6.63 -14.89 0.52
C ASN A 74 5.88 -14.73 1.84
N ILE A 75 4.88 -15.58 2.07
CA ILE A 75 4.14 -15.68 3.34
C ILE A 75 4.93 -16.61 4.27
#